data_AF-A0A915D6U5-F1
#
_entry.id   AF-A0A915D6U5-F1
#
_cell.length_a   1.000
_cell.length_b   1.000
_cell.length_c   1.000
_cell.angle_alpha   90.00
_cell.angle_beta   90.00
_cell.angle_gamma   90.00
#
_symmetry.space_group_name_H-M   'P 1'
#
loop_
_entity.id
_entity.type
_entity.pdbx_description
1 polymer ?
#
loop_
_entity_poly.entity_id
_entity_poly.type
_entity_poly.pdbx_seq_one_letter_code
_entity_poly.pdbx_strand_id
1 'polypeptide(L)'
;MTGGYLSYLYLFQGTSIIIFGLIGLVTMSRIVFCHFFQPKKLVIPSLSATMLIYMLTHIVNLLFSVTYHIYIVFWWRPDKNLYNSHLIFWFGIWTLNYLVCGPIVIFFLTLDRCLVLKLTFRYNDRIEQWLVRIILLVLFITYVFSTIIYMMELPLDLKKDCDIWACVVPKYRNLPQLFVKLVLGTMNILCSVLLFYLARNSSSTIVRDEI
;
A
#
# COMPACT_ATOMS: atom_id res chain seq x y z
N MET A 1 15.37 6.98 31.92
CA MET A 1 14.06 6.39 32.28
C MET A 1 12.98 6.54 31.20
N THR A 2 13.21 7.27 30.10
CA THR A 2 12.24 7.44 28.99
C THR A 2 12.25 6.32 27.93
N GLY A 3 13.26 5.45 27.91
CA GLY A 3 13.41 4.39 26.89
C GLY A 3 12.39 3.26 26.98
N GLY A 4 11.88 2.93 28.17
CA GLY A 4 10.95 1.81 28.37
C GLY A 4 9.61 2.00 27.66
N TYR A 5 8.97 3.17 27.85
CA TYR A 5 7.65 3.47 27.27
C TYR A 5 7.65 3.46 25.73
N LEU A 6 8.68 4.03 25.12
CA LEU A 6 8.81 4.06 23.67
C LEU A 6 8.97 2.64 23.10
N SER A 7 9.71 1.78 23.82
CA SER A 7 9.93 0.40 23.43
C SER A 7 8.63 -0.43 23.45
N TYR A 8 7.80 -0.29 24.49
CA TYR A 8 6.50 -0.96 24.54
C TYR A 8 5.52 -0.45 23.47
N LEU A 9 5.59 0.83 23.11
CA LEU A 9 4.79 1.38 22.02
C LEU A 9 5.12 0.72 20.67
N TYR A 10 6.41 0.48 20.38
CA TYR A 10 6.83 -0.24 19.18
C TYR A 10 6.38 -1.68 19.16
N LEU A 11 6.43 -2.36 20.32
CA LEU A 11 5.92 -3.72 20.45
C LEU A 11 4.41 -3.75 20.15
N PHE A 12 3.64 -2.86 20.77
CA PHE A 12 2.20 -2.74 20.54
C PHE A 12 1.87 -2.44 19.08
N GLN A 13 2.60 -1.52 18.45
CA GLN A 13 2.45 -1.20 17.03
C GLN A 13 2.75 -2.43 16.15
N GLY A 14 3.85 -3.14 16.42
CA GLY A 14 4.23 -4.35 15.69
C GLY A 14 3.18 -5.45 15.80
N THR A 15 2.70 -5.74 17.02
CA THR A 15 1.64 -6.73 17.24
C THR A 15 0.34 -6.34 16.54
N SER A 16 -0.04 -5.05 16.58
CA SER A 16 -1.23 -4.55 15.89
C SER A 16 -1.12 -4.76 14.37
N ILE A 17 0.03 -4.44 13.77
CA ILE A 17 0.28 -4.64 12.35
C ILE A 17 0.18 -6.12 11.97
N ILE A 18 0.68 -7.03 12.81
CA ILE A 18 0.56 -8.48 12.58
C ILE A 18 -0.92 -8.90 12.55
N ILE A 19 -1.70 -8.52 13.58
CA ILE A 19 -3.10 -8.93 13.70
C ILE A 19 -3.93 -8.39 12.53
N PHE A 20 -3.92 -7.07 12.32
CA PHE A 20 -4.69 -6.46 11.22
C PHE A 20 -4.17 -6.88 9.85
N GLY A 21 -2.86 -7.11 9.73
CA GLY A 21 -2.24 -7.59 8.51
C GLY A 21 -2.70 -9.00 8.14
N LEU A 22 -2.80 -9.92 9.10
CA LEU A 22 -3.33 -11.27 8.90
C LEU A 22 -4.82 -11.25 8.52
N ILE A 23 -5.62 -10.43 9.20
CA ILE A 23 -7.05 -10.25 8.86
C ILE A 23 -7.20 -9.74 7.43
N GLY A 24 -6.44 -8.71 7.06
CA GLY A 24 -6.43 -8.15 5.71
C GLY A 24 -5.99 -9.18 4.67
N LEU A 25 -4.92 -9.92 4.95
CA LEU A 25 -4.37 -10.94 4.05
C LEU A 25 -5.39 -12.04 3.78
N VAL A 26 -6.02 -12.59 4.81
CA VAL A 26 -7.06 -13.62 4.68
C VAL A 26 -8.27 -13.08 3.91
N THR A 27 -8.73 -11.87 4.23
CA THR A 27 -9.90 -11.27 3.60
C THR A 27 -9.67 -11.02 2.11
N MET A 28 -8.57 -10.35 1.75
CA MET A 28 -8.26 -10.05 0.36
C MET A 28 -7.95 -11.32 -0.45
N SER A 29 -7.20 -12.27 0.13
CA SER A 29 -6.89 -13.54 -0.53
C SER A 29 -8.16 -14.34 -0.82
N ARG A 30 -9.11 -14.34 0.12
CA ARG A 30 -10.42 -15.00 -0.07
C ARG A 30 -11.23 -14.34 -1.19
N ILE A 31 -11.25 -13.01 -1.27
CA ILE A 31 -11.96 -12.31 -2.35
C ILE A 31 -11.33 -12.65 -3.71
N VAL A 32 -10.00 -12.60 -3.82
CA VAL A 32 -9.27 -12.97 -5.05
C VAL A 32 -9.50 -14.44 -5.42
N PHE A 33 -9.47 -15.35 -4.45
CA PHE A 33 -9.78 -16.76 -4.67
C PHE A 33 -11.20 -16.97 -5.18
N CYS A 34 -12.19 -16.31 -4.56
CA CYS A 34 -13.58 -16.37 -5.01
C CYS A 34 -13.74 -15.80 -6.43
N HIS A 35 -13.03 -14.72 -6.78
CA HIS A 35 -13.08 -14.14 -8.11
C HIS A 35 -12.62 -15.13 -9.19
N PHE A 36 -11.52 -15.86 -8.98
CA PHE A 36 -10.99 -16.80 -9.98
C PHE A 36 -11.70 -18.16 -10.00
N PHE A 37 -12.07 -18.71 -8.83
CA PHE A 37 -12.54 -20.11 -8.74
C PHE A 37 -14.03 -20.25 -8.44
N GLN A 38 -14.66 -19.24 -7.82
CA GLN A 38 -16.06 -19.32 -7.37
C GLN A 38 -16.82 -18.00 -7.59
N PRO A 39 -16.85 -17.46 -8.82
CA PRO A 39 -17.41 -16.13 -9.09
C PRO A 39 -18.89 -16.01 -8.69
N LYS A 40 -19.63 -17.12 -8.73
CA LYS A 40 -21.04 -17.20 -8.31
C LYS A 40 -21.27 -16.88 -6.82
N LYS A 41 -20.22 -16.87 -5.98
CA LYS A 41 -20.31 -16.51 -4.55
C LYS A 41 -20.13 -15.02 -4.28
N LEU A 42 -19.69 -14.25 -5.27
CA LEU A 42 -19.57 -12.80 -5.14
C LEU A 42 -20.88 -12.13 -5.53
N VAL A 43 -21.30 -11.14 -4.74
CA VAL A 43 -22.48 -10.31 -5.05
C VAL A 43 -22.28 -9.58 -6.38
N ILE A 44 -21.05 -9.14 -6.65
CA ILE A 44 -20.64 -8.54 -7.91
C ILE A 44 -19.70 -9.54 -8.61
N PRO A 45 -20.13 -10.20 -9.69
CA PRO A 45 -19.40 -11.33 -10.29
C PRO A 45 -18.13 -10.90 -11.03
N SER A 46 -18.01 -9.63 -11.41
CA SER A 46 -16.83 -9.09 -12.09
C SER A 46 -16.10 -8.08 -11.21
N LEU A 47 -14.82 -8.36 -10.97
CA LEU A 47 -13.90 -7.40 -10.37
C LEU A 47 -13.19 -6.64 -11.49
N SER A 48 -13.20 -5.31 -11.44
CA SER A 48 -12.39 -4.47 -12.34
C SER A 48 -10.91 -4.82 -12.20
N ALA A 49 -10.15 -4.80 -13.30
CA ALA A 49 -8.73 -5.13 -13.31
C ALA A 49 -7.92 -4.25 -12.35
N THR A 50 -8.28 -2.98 -12.21
CA THR A 50 -7.66 -2.03 -11.27
C THR A 50 -7.79 -2.47 -9.81
N MET A 51 -8.98 -2.97 -9.42
CA MET A 51 -9.24 -3.49 -8.08
C MET A 51 -8.46 -4.79 -7.82
N LEU A 52 -8.32 -5.63 -8.84
CA LEU A 52 -7.51 -6.84 -8.75
C LEU A 52 -6.03 -6.50 -8.51
N ILE A 53 -5.46 -5.55 -9.29
CA ILE A 53 -4.08 -5.07 -9.08
C ILE A 53 -3.91 -4.50 -7.66
N TYR A 54 -4.91 -3.74 -7.19
CA TYR A 54 -4.91 -3.22 -5.83
C TYR A 54 -4.83 -4.31 -4.77
N MET A 55 -5.69 -5.33 -4.85
CA MET A 55 -5.69 -6.43 -3.90
C MET A 55 -4.42 -7.26 -3.98
N LEU A 56 -3.94 -7.60 -5.17
CA LEU A 56 -2.70 -8.37 -5.32
C LEU A 56 -1.50 -7.65 -4.74
N THR A 57 -1.39 -6.34 -5.00
CA THR A 57 -0.29 -5.52 -4.46
C THR A 57 -0.35 -5.44 -2.93
N HIS A 58 -1.56 -5.33 -2.35
CA HIS A 58 -1.73 -5.34 -0.90
C HIS A 58 -1.44 -6.72 -0.29
N ILE A 59 -1.88 -7.81 -0.91
CA ILE A 59 -1.60 -9.19 -0.45
C ILE A 59 -0.08 -9.42 -0.38
N VAL A 60 0.64 -9.08 -1.45
CA VAL A 60 2.11 -9.22 -1.49
C VAL A 60 2.75 -8.39 -0.37
N ASN A 61 2.35 -7.13 -0.22
CA ASN A 61 2.87 -6.30 0.85
C ASN A 61 2.55 -6.86 2.25
N LEU A 62 1.31 -7.29 2.50
CA LEU A 62 0.91 -7.83 3.79
C LEU A 62 1.70 -9.09 4.13
N LEU A 63 1.98 -9.95 3.16
CA LEU A 63 2.81 -11.14 3.37
C LEU A 63 4.22 -10.78 3.86
N PHE A 64 4.89 -9.83 3.19
CA PHE A 64 6.23 -9.38 3.58
C PHE A 64 6.22 -8.57 4.87
N SER A 65 5.26 -7.65 5.03
CA SER A 65 5.14 -6.80 6.21
C SER A 65 4.84 -7.62 7.46
N VAL A 66 3.93 -8.59 7.40
CA VAL A 66 3.64 -9.47 8.54
C VAL A 66 4.89 -10.29 8.91
N THR A 67 5.58 -10.86 7.92
CA THR A 67 6.82 -11.61 8.15
C THR A 67 7.90 -10.74 8.81
N TYR A 68 8.08 -9.52 8.32
CA TYR A 68 8.99 -8.52 8.88
C TYR A 68 8.66 -8.18 10.34
N HIS A 69 7.39 -7.88 10.64
CA HIS A 69 6.98 -7.50 11.99
C HIS A 69 7.02 -8.69 12.96
N ILE A 70 6.71 -9.92 12.51
CA ILE A 70 6.89 -11.13 13.33
C ILE A 70 8.35 -11.27 13.74
N TYR A 71 9.29 -11.11 12.80
CA TYR A 71 10.72 -11.18 13.08
C TYR A 71 11.13 -10.13 14.13
N ILE A 72 10.73 -8.88 13.95
CA ILE A 72 11.06 -7.81 14.90
C ILE A 72 10.47 -8.09 16.28
N VAL A 73 9.19 -8.43 16.38
CA VAL A 73 8.50 -8.67 17.65
C VAL A 73 9.12 -9.87 18.38
N PHE A 74 9.46 -10.94 17.66
CA PHE A 74 10.06 -12.14 18.25
C PHE A 74 11.46 -11.88 18.82
N TRP A 75 12.26 -11.06 18.14
CA TRP A 75 13.63 -10.71 18.54
C TRP A 75 13.73 -9.40 19.34
N TRP A 76 12.60 -8.78 19.68
CA TRP A 76 12.55 -7.53 20.42
C TRP A 76 12.98 -7.75 21.88
N ARG A 77 13.93 -6.93 22.36
CA ARG A 77 14.19 -6.77 23.79
C ARG A 77 14.47 -5.31 24.12
N PRO A 78 13.95 -4.81 25.26
CA PRO A 78 14.03 -3.40 25.62
C PRO A 78 15.47 -2.89 25.84
N ASP A 79 16.40 -3.77 26.21
CA ASP A 79 17.77 -3.39 26.58
C ASP A 79 18.83 -3.81 25.55
N LYS A 80 18.49 -4.68 24.59
CA LYS A 80 19.42 -5.19 23.56
C LYS A 80 18.68 -5.59 22.29
N ASN A 81 19.00 -4.97 21.17
CA ASN A 81 18.53 -5.40 19.88
C ASN A 81 19.26 -6.69 19.46
N LEU A 82 18.55 -7.83 19.49
CA LEU A 82 19.10 -9.15 19.12
C LEU A 82 18.86 -9.49 17.63
N TYR A 83 18.22 -8.60 16.89
CA TYR A 83 17.91 -8.80 15.49
C TYR A 83 19.11 -8.52 14.59
N ASN A 84 19.18 -9.23 13.46
CA ASN A 84 20.21 -8.99 12.45
C ASN A 84 19.79 -7.82 11.53
N SER A 85 20.55 -6.72 11.55
CA SER A 85 20.28 -5.52 10.76
C SER A 85 20.18 -5.78 9.26
N HIS A 86 20.93 -6.73 8.71
CA HIS A 86 20.82 -7.09 7.29
C HIS A 86 19.49 -7.78 6.98
N LEU A 87 19.03 -8.69 7.85
CA LEU A 87 17.72 -9.33 7.67
C LEU A 87 16.59 -8.30 7.76
N ILE A 88 16.65 -7.41 8.76
CA ILE A 88 15.69 -6.30 8.89
C ILE A 88 15.67 -5.43 7.64
N PHE A 89 16.82 -5.09 7.08
CA PHE A 89 16.88 -4.30 5.86
C PHE A 89 16.21 -5.01 4.67
N TRP A 90 16.55 -6.28 4.42
CA TRP A 90 16.00 -7.03 3.29
C TRP A 90 14.50 -7.34 3.41
N PHE A 91 13.99 -7.57 4.62
CA PHE A 91 12.55 -7.71 4.84
C PHE A 91 11.83 -6.36 4.88
N GLY A 92 12.48 -5.33 5.42
CA GLY A 92 11.94 -3.98 5.57
C GLY A 92 11.83 -3.22 4.25
N ILE A 93 12.75 -3.45 3.30
CA ILE A 93 12.76 -2.76 2.00
C ILE A 93 11.44 -2.96 1.23
N TRP A 94 10.81 -4.14 1.35
CA TRP A 94 9.50 -4.42 0.74
C TRP A 94 8.40 -3.53 1.32
N THR A 95 8.32 -3.48 2.66
CA THR A 95 7.36 -2.65 3.39
C THR A 95 7.56 -1.16 3.06
N LEU A 96 8.82 -0.72 2.98
CA LEU A 96 9.17 0.67 2.70
C LEU A 96 8.91 1.09 1.25
N ASN A 97 9.20 0.20 0.30
CA ASN A 97 8.82 0.39 -1.10
C ASN A 97 7.30 0.47 -1.25
N TYR A 98 6.55 -0.38 -0.54
CA TYR A 98 5.10 -0.31 -0.56
C TYR A 98 4.56 1.00 0.00
N LEU A 99 5.19 1.62 1.01
CA LEU A 99 4.78 2.96 1.47
C LEU A 99 4.89 4.03 0.38
N VAL A 100 5.72 3.81 -0.66
CA VAL A 100 5.82 4.70 -1.83
C VAL A 100 4.83 4.28 -2.92
N CYS A 101 4.72 2.98 -3.20
CA CYS A 101 3.87 2.45 -4.28
C CYS A 101 2.38 2.41 -3.92
N GLY A 102 2.01 2.19 -2.65
CA GLY A 102 0.64 2.06 -2.18
C GLY A 102 -0.26 3.25 -2.56
N PRO A 103 0.16 4.50 -2.32
CA PRO A 103 -0.57 5.68 -2.76
C PRO A 103 -0.83 5.74 -4.26
N ILE A 104 0.07 5.23 -5.10
CA ILE A 104 -0.09 5.19 -6.57
C ILE A 104 -1.23 4.25 -6.94
N VAL A 105 -1.26 3.05 -6.34
CA VAL A 105 -2.33 2.08 -6.59
C VAL A 105 -3.69 2.66 -6.17
N ILE A 106 -3.76 3.32 -5.01
CA ILE A 106 -4.98 3.97 -4.51
C ILE A 106 -5.40 5.09 -5.46
N PHE A 107 -4.46 5.89 -5.95
CA PHE A 107 -4.72 6.95 -6.91
C PHE A 107 -5.40 6.41 -8.16
N PHE A 108 -4.80 5.40 -8.79
CA PHE A 108 -5.35 4.82 -10.01
C PHE A 108 -6.68 4.11 -9.77
N LEU A 109 -6.86 3.45 -8.63
CA LEU A 109 -8.16 2.88 -8.25
C LEU A 109 -9.23 3.98 -8.13
N THR A 110 -8.90 5.11 -7.52
CA THR A 110 -9.83 6.23 -7.37
C THR A 110 -10.13 6.89 -8.71
N LEU A 111 -9.11 7.07 -9.55
CA LEU A 111 -9.23 7.58 -10.92
C LEU A 111 -10.12 6.68 -11.76
N ASP A 112 -9.93 5.36 -11.70
CA ASP A 112 -10.76 4.37 -12.39
C ASP A 112 -12.24 4.55 -12.03
N ARG A 113 -12.55 4.67 -10.73
CA ARG A 113 -13.94 4.91 -10.28
C ARG A 113 -14.49 6.25 -10.75
N CYS A 114 -13.68 7.31 -10.79
CA CYS A 114 -14.10 8.59 -11.34
C CYS A 114 -14.40 8.50 -12.85
N LEU A 115 -13.57 7.77 -13.60
CA LEU A 115 -13.76 7.56 -15.04
C LEU A 115 -15.03 6.77 -15.33
N VAL A 116 -15.29 5.69 -14.59
CA VAL A 116 -16.51 4.88 -14.72
C VAL A 116 -17.77 5.72 -14.45
N LEU A 117 -17.76 6.57 -13.42
CA LEU A 117 -18.91 7.42 -13.09
C LEU A 117 -19.14 8.57 -14.08
N LYS A 118 -18.07 9.15 -14.64
CA LYS A 118 -18.19 10.31 -15.55
C LYS A 118 -18.36 9.93 -17.01
N LEU A 119 -17.74 8.82 -17.42
CA LEU A 119 -17.70 8.36 -18.82
C LEU A 119 -18.51 7.08 -19.00
N THR A 120 -19.59 6.86 -18.24
CA THR A 120 -20.33 5.59 -18.18
C THR A 120 -20.62 4.95 -19.55
N PHE A 121 -20.92 5.75 -20.58
CA PHE A 121 -21.17 5.28 -21.96
C PHE A 121 -19.92 5.14 -22.86
N ARG A 122 -18.80 5.75 -22.47
CA ARG A 122 -17.53 5.75 -23.24
C ARG A 122 -16.44 4.91 -22.59
N TYR A 123 -16.58 4.57 -21.31
CA TYR A 123 -15.68 3.69 -20.60
C TYR A 123 -15.86 2.28 -21.16
N ASN A 124 -14.82 1.79 -21.81
CA ASN A 124 -14.81 0.46 -22.44
C ASN A 124 -13.54 -0.29 -22.04
N ASP A 125 -13.51 -1.58 -22.40
CA ASP A 125 -12.41 -2.49 -22.07
C ASP A 125 -11.05 -1.97 -22.57
N ARG A 126 -11.03 -1.18 -23.67
CA ARG A 126 -9.79 -0.61 -24.20
C ARG A 126 -9.21 0.44 -23.26
N ILE A 127 -10.05 1.31 -22.68
CA ILE A 127 -9.62 2.31 -21.70
C ILE A 127 -9.14 1.62 -20.43
N GLU A 128 -9.86 0.60 -19.95
CA GLU A 128 -9.44 -0.18 -18.77
C GLU A 128 -8.07 -0.85 -19.01
N GLN A 129 -7.87 -1.47 -20.18
CA GLN A 129 -6.58 -2.08 -20.53
C GLN A 129 -5.43 -1.07 -20.60
N TRP A 130 -5.67 0.13 -21.14
CA TRP A 130 -4.67 1.19 -21.13
C TRP A 130 -4.34 1.64 -19.71
N LEU A 131 -5.37 1.80 -18.86
CA LEU A 131 -5.19 2.18 -17.47
C LEU A 131 -4.35 1.14 -16.72
N VAL A 132 -4.65 -0.15 -16.90
CA VAL A 132 -3.89 -1.27 -16.34
C VAL A 132 -2.41 -1.21 -16.75
N ARG A 133 -2.13 -1.00 -18.03
CA ARG A 133 -0.74 -0.90 -18.53
C ARG A 133 0.01 0.28 -17.90
N ILE A 134 -0.65 1.44 -17.80
CA ILE A 134 -0.08 2.63 -17.16
C ILE A 134 0.21 2.36 -15.68
N ILE A 135 -0.74 1.74 -14.96
CA ILE A 135 -0.56 1.37 -13.54
C ILE A 135 0.67 0.49 -13.38
N LEU A 136 0.76 -0.60 -14.14
CA LEU A 136 1.87 -1.54 -14.03
C LEU A 136 3.22 -0.89 -14.35
N LEU A 137 3.27 -0.03 -15.38
CA LEU A 137 4.47 0.70 -15.75
C LEU A 137 4.90 1.67 -14.65
N VAL A 138 3.98 2.49 -14.12
CA VAL A 138 4.28 3.47 -13.07
C VAL A 138 4.70 2.76 -11.78
N LEU A 139 4.05 1.66 -11.41
CA LEU A 139 4.43 0.85 -10.26
C LEU A 139 5.82 0.25 -10.43
N PHE A 140 6.14 -0.29 -11.61
CA PHE A 140 7.46 -0.84 -11.88
C PHE A 140 8.56 0.21 -11.78
N ILE A 141 8.39 1.37 -12.45
CA ILE A 141 9.35 2.47 -12.41
C ILE A 141 9.54 2.96 -10.98
N THR A 142 8.45 3.16 -10.24
CA THR A 142 8.51 3.67 -8.87
C THR A 142 9.17 2.67 -7.94
N TYR A 143 8.86 1.38 -8.08
CA TYR A 143 9.46 0.31 -7.29
C TYR A 143 10.97 0.21 -7.52
N VAL A 144 11.41 0.24 -8.79
CA VAL A 144 12.83 0.20 -9.15
C VAL A 144 13.56 1.43 -8.60
N PHE A 145 13.04 2.63 -8.85
CA PHE A 145 13.64 3.88 -8.38
C PHE A 145 13.74 3.93 -6.85
N SER A 146 12.66 3.57 -6.16
CA SER A 146 12.61 3.52 -4.70
C SER A 146 13.60 2.49 -4.13
N THR A 147 13.70 1.31 -4.74
CA THR A 147 14.67 0.28 -4.34
C THR A 147 16.11 0.76 -4.53
N ILE A 148 16.43 1.42 -5.64
CA ILE A 148 17.77 1.97 -5.89
C ILE A 148 18.15 2.97 -4.79
N ILE A 149 17.24 3.87 -4.41
CA ILE A 149 17.48 4.82 -3.32
C ILE A 149 17.79 4.08 -2.01
N TYR A 150 17.01 3.07 -1.63
CA TYR A 150 17.26 2.31 -0.41
C TYR A 150 18.57 1.51 -0.48
N MET A 151 18.98 1.02 -1.65
CA MET A 151 20.25 0.31 -1.82
C MET A 151 21.47 1.24 -1.66
N MET A 152 21.34 2.55 -1.89
CA MET A 152 22.41 3.52 -1.64
C MET A 152 22.72 3.73 -0.15
N GLU A 153 21.93 3.13 0.74
CA GLU A 153 22.17 3.13 2.19
C GLU A 153 23.05 1.97 2.67
N LEU A 154 23.48 1.09 1.77
CA LEU A 154 24.46 0.05 2.09
C LEU A 154 25.91 0.58 1.98
N PRO A 155 26.84 0.13 2.84
CA PRO A 155 26.63 -0.79 3.97
C PRO A 155 26.01 -0.07 5.18
N LEU A 156 25.17 -0.80 5.92
CA LEU A 156 24.51 -0.28 7.13
C LEU A 156 25.55 0.05 8.20
N ASP A 157 25.51 1.27 8.75
CA ASP A 157 26.39 1.68 9.85
C ASP A 157 25.93 1.03 11.17
N LEU A 158 26.48 -0.16 11.46
CA LEU A 158 26.18 -0.99 12.63
C LEU A 158 26.49 -0.31 13.98
N LYS A 159 27.16 0.86 13.99
CA LYS A 159 27.55 1.56 15.23
C LYS A 159 26.50 2.53 15.75
N LYS A 160 25.49 2.89 14.96
CA LYS A 160 24.36 3.67 15.44
C LYS A 160 23.28 2.70 15.88
N ASP A 161 22.73 2.91 17.07
CA ASP A 161 21.51 2.26 17.52
C ASP A 161 20.40 2.56 16.50
N CYS A 162 20.31 1.67 15.53
CA CYS A 162 19.31 1.70 14.51
C CYS A 162 18.02 1.23 15.14
N ASP A 163 17.26 2.18 15.67
CA ASP A 163 15.85 1.96 15.91
C ASP A 163 15.23 1.45 14.61
N ILE A 164 14.35 0.47 14.73
CA ILE A 164 13.78 -0.40 13.68
C ILE A 164 13.42 0.34 12.37
N TRP A 165 13.04 1.62 12.45
CA TRP A 165 12.71 2.50 11.33
C TRP A 165 13.85 3.47 10.93
N ALA A 166 14.71 3.85 11.87
CA ALA A 166 15.79 4.82 11.71
C ALA A 166 16.94 4.28 10.85
N CYS A 167 17.10 2.96 10.76
CA CYS A 167 18.13 2.34 9.92
C CYS A 167 17.90 2.48 8.41
N VAL A 168 16.65 2.72 8.00
CA VAL A 168 16.27 2.77 6.59
C VAL A 168 15.76 4.14 6.16
N VAL A 169 15.69 5.09 7.10
CA VAL A 169 15.28 6.47 6.84
C VAL A 169 16.40 7.43 7.23
N PRO A 170 17.45 7.58 6.41
CA PRO A 170 18.44 8.61 6.62
C PRO A 170 17.84 9.96 6.22
N LYS A 171 17.97 10.91 7.14
CA LYS A 171 17.25 12.19 7.28
C LYS A 171 17.15 13.13 6.06
N TYR A 172 17.82 12.89 4.93
CA TYR A 172 17.80 13.80 3.77
C TYR A 172 17.75 13.14 2.39
N ARG A 173 18.19 11.88 2.22
CA ARG A 173 18.17 11.20 0.91
C ARG A 173 16.78 10.72 0.49
N ASN A 174 15.88 10.53 1.46
CA ASN A 174 14.48 10.14 1.22
C ASN A 174 13.54 11.34 0.98
N LEU A 175 14.08 12.56 0.90
CA LEU A 175 13.28 13.78 0.67
C LEU A 175 12.49 13.74 -0.65
N PRO A 176 13.04 13.21 -1.77
CA PRO A 176 12.25 12.97 -2.98
C PRO A 176 11.10 12.00 -2.78
N GLN A 177 11.29 10.93 -2.01
CA GLN A 177 10.24 9.96 -1.71
C GLN A 177 9.15 10.58 -0.81
N LEU A 178 9.53 11.41 0.17
CA LEU A 178 8.58 12.17 1.00
C LEU A 178 7.77 13.15 0.16
N PHE A 179 8.40 13.86 -0.78
CA PHE A 179 7.72 14.76 -1.70
C PHE A 179 6.72 14.01 -2.59
N VAL A 180 7.13 12.88 -3.18
CA VAL A 180 6.24 12.00 -3.96
C VAL A 180 5.06 11.51 -3.12
N LYS A 181 5.29 11.07 -1.88
CA LYS A 181 4.22 10.67 -0.96
C LYS A 181 3.26 11.82 -0.66
N LEU A 182 3.77 13.02 -0.41
CA LEU A 182 2.95 14.20 -0.15
C LEU A 182 2.10 14.57 -1.36
N VAL A 183 2.69 14.63 -2.55
CA VAL A 183 1.97 14.94 -3.79
C VAL A 183 0.90 13.89 -4.05
N LEU A 184 1.23 12.60 -4.01
CA LEU A 184 0.25 11.52 -4.23
C LEU A 184 -0.83 11.50 -3.15
N GLY A 185 -0.48 11.78 -1.89
CA GLY A 185 -1.43 11.93 -0.79
C GLY A 185 -2.44 13.05 -1.05
N THR A 186 -1.95 14.23 -1.45
CA THR A 186 -2.83 15.36 -1.80
C THR A 186 -3.70 15.05 -3.02
N MET A 187 -3.15 14.41 -4.05
CA MET A 187 -3.92 13.99 -5.23
C MET A 187 -4.99 12.95 -4.87
N ASN A 188 -4.69 12.01 -3.97
CA ASN A 188 -5.67 11.03 -3.48
C ASN A 188 -6.81 11.69 -2.73
N ILE A 189 -6.53 12.69 -1.89
CA ILE A 189 -7.56 13.46 -1.20
C ILE A 189 -8.43 14.20 -2.22
N LEU A 190 -7.83 14.91 -3.19
CA LEU A 190 -8.56 15.63 -4.22
C LEU A 190 -9.44 14.69 -5.07
N CYS A 191 -8.90 13.56 -5.51
CA CYS A 191 -9.65 12.55 -6.25
C CYS A 191 -10.78 11.93 -5.41
N SER A 192 -10.57 11.71 -4.12
CA SER A 192 -11.61 11.18 -3.22
C SER A 192 -12.75 12.18 -3.04
N VAL A 193 -12.44 13.47 -2.89
CA VAL A 193 -13.44 14.55 -2.84
C VAL A 193 -14.20 14.66 -4.15
N LEU A 194 -13.49 14.60 -5.29
CA LEU A 194 -14.11 14.58 -6.61
C LEU A 194 -15.03 13.37 -6.79
N LEU A 195 -14.59 12.18 -6.37
CA LEU A 195 -15.37 10.95 -6.44
C LEU A 195 -16.67 11.09 -5.64
N PHE A 196 -16.57 11.61 -4.41
CA PHE A 196 -17.74 11.84 -3.56
C PHE A 196 -18.72 12.83 -4.21
N TYR A 197 -18.22 13.92 -4.78
CA TYR A 197 -19.04 14.90 -5.50
C TYR A 197 -19.72 14.29 -6.73
N LEU A 198 -18.99 13.54 -7.55
CA LEU A 198 -19.53 12.87 -8.73
C LEU A 198 -20.59 11.83 -8.34
N ALA A 199 -20.32 11.00 -7.34
CA ALA A 199 -21.24 9.98 -6.84
C ALA A 199 -22.55 10.58 -6.33
N ARG A 200 -22.47 11.71 -5.60
CA ARG A 200 -23.66 12.44 -5.13
C ARG A 200 -24.50 12.96 -6.30
N ASN A 201 -23.85 13.56 -7.30
CA ASN A 201 -24.56 14.11 -8.45
C ASN A 201 -25.17 13.02 -9.34
N SER A 202 -24.45 11.90 -9.58
CA SER A 202 -24.99 10.78 -10.35
C SER A 202 -26.21 10.13 -9.68
N SER A 203 -26.25 10.07 -8.34
CA SER A 203 -27.41 9.58 -7.61
C SER A 203 -28.64 10.48 -7.77
N SER A 204 -28.45 11.78 -8.02
CA SER A 204 -29.56 12.73 -8.19
C SER A 204 -30.16 12.74 -9.59
N THR A 205 -29.38 12.36 -10.62
CA THR A 205 -29.87 12.22 -12.00
C THR A 205 -30.69 10.95 -12.19
N ILE A 206 -30.30 9.82 -11.58
CA ILE A 206 -31.05 8.55 -11.68
C ILE A 206 -32.49 8.70 -11.15
N VAL A 207 -32.68 9.46 -10.05
CA VAL A 207 -34.02 9.74 -9.48
C VAL A 207 -34.87 10.63 -10.38
N ARG A 208 -34.27 11.39 -11.31
CA ARG A 208 -35.00 12.26 -12.25
C ARG A 208 -35.45 11.54 -13.52
N ASP A 209 -34.75 10.49 -13.92
CA ASP A 209 -35.09 9.72 -15.13
C ASP A 209 -36.13 8.62 -14.85
N GLU A 210 -36.51 8.42 -13.58
CA GLU A 210 -37.56 7.49 -13.14
C GLU A 210 -38.90 8.17 -12.76
N ILE A 211 -39.05 9.48 -13.00
CA ILE A 211 -40.32 10.25 -12.84
C ILE A 211 -40.75 10.80 -14.19
#